data_AF-A0A176F4W5-F1
#
_entry.id   AF-A0A176F4W5-F1
#
_cell.length_a   1.000
_cell.length_b   1.000
_cell.length_c   1.000
_cell.angle_alpha   90.00
_cell.angle_beta   90.00
_cell.angle_gamma   90.00
#
_symmetry.space_group_name_H-M   'P 1'
#
loop_
_entity.id
_entity.type
_entity.pdbx_description
1 polymer ?
#
loop_
_entity_poly.entity_id
_entity_poly.type
_entity_poly.pdbx_seq_one_letter_code
_entity_poly.pdbx_strand_id
1 'polypeptide(L)'
;MILAMMRWIDHLSDLGSMDATLRKTDGEARASLMTTRDSPALTATPITGDTVIPPDAKPLPAPHSGYLQVMNLPHIDDCLPDQAAGVWLSTAPGTFVLRGQTVGHVSGLDEAQIEQVQAGLTIGEFRTFEQDATYGLLVLSEIASRALSPGINDPGTAIDVVARQERLLWEWGTTPRNDASPAYSRIFVTEVSPESLVEYAFAGVARDGGGHLEVQRRVLHALDALQRAGNDRMADAARNWAKRTFDYGQSALALDWERERMQETYENAFGSSASP
;
A
#
# COMPACT_ATOMS: atom_id res chain seq x y z
N MET A 1 -34.79 -0.41 -27.46
CA MET A 1 -35.43 -0.55 -26.13
C MET A 1 -35.02 -1.85 -25.44
N ILE A 2 -35.15 -3.03 -26.07
CA ILE A 2 -34.75 -4.33 -25.49
C ILE A 2 -33.25 -4.40 -25.15
N LEU A 3 -32.36 -3.92 -26.03
CA LEU A 3 -30.90 -3.86 -25.78
C LEU A 3 -30.50 -2.92 -24.63
N ALA A 4 -31.23 -1.81 -24.44
CA ALA A 4 -30.98 -0.87 -23.34
C ALA A 4 -31.46 -1.44 -22.01
N MET A 5 -32.57 -2.18 -22.02
CA MET A 5 -33.12 -2.84 -20.84
C MET A 5 -32.29 -4.06 -20.42
N MET A 6 -31.75 -4.83 -21.36
CA MET A 6 -30.78 -5.90 -21.07
C MET A 6 -29.48 -5.34 -20.48
N ARG A 7 -28.90 -4.28 -21.07
CA ARG A 7 -27.73 -3.59 -20.49
C ARG A 7 -28.01 -3.05 -19.09
N TRP A 8 -29.23 -2.57 -18.83
CA TRP A 8 -29.60 -2.03 -17.52
C TRP A 8 -29.81 -3.14 -16.47
N ILE A 9 -30.33 -4.30 -16.87
CA ILE A 9 -30.44 -5.47 -15.99
C ILE A 9 -29.06 -6.07 -15.70
N ASP A 10 -28.20 -6.22 -16.72
CA ASP A 10 -26.81 -6.68 -16.53
C ASP A 10 -26.04 -5.69 -15.64
N HIS A 11 -26.22 -4.39 -15.84
CA HIS A 11 -25.62 -3.35 -14.99
C HIS A 11 -26.10 -3.44 -13.53
N LEU A 12 -27.37 -3.73 -13.27
CA LEU A 12 -27.89 -3.91 -11.90
C LEU A 12 -27.35 -5.17 -11.22
N SER A 13 -27.20 -6.26 -11.96
CA SER A 13 -26.57 -7.49 -11.45
C SER A 13 -25.07 -7.32 -11.20
N ASP A 14 -24.37 -6.60 -12.08
CA ASP A 14 -22.97 -6.23 -11.91
C ASP A 14 -22.76 -5.28 -10.73
N LEU A 15 -23.66 -4.32 -10.49
CA LEU A 15 -23.58 -3.41 -9.33
C LEU A 15 -23.64 -4.17 -7.99
N GLY A 16 -24.52 -5.18 -7.88
CA GLY A 16 -24.59 -6.03 -6.69
C GLY A 16 -23.31 -6.85 -6.46
N SER A 17 -22.67 -7.31 -7.54
CA SER A 17 -21.40 -8.05 -7.49
C SER A 17 -20.20 -7.13 -7.23
N MET A 18 -20.19 -5.93 -7.79
CA MET A 18 -19.16 -4.92 -7.61
C MET A 18 -19.15 -4.39 -6.17
N ASP A 19 -20.32 -4.06 -5.61
CA ASP A 19 -20.42 -3.63 -4.21
C ASP A 19 -20.00 -4.74 -3.23
N ALA A 20 -20.34 -6.01 -3.52
CA ALA A 20 -19.83 -7.14 -2.76
C ALA A 20 -18.30 -7.30 -2.86
N THR A 21 -17.73 -7.11 -4.05
CA THR A 21 -16.28 -7.16 -4.29
C THR A 21 -15.57 -6.03 -3.56
N LEU A 22 -16.07 -4.79 -3.68
CA LEU A 22 -15.55 -3.62 -2.97
C LEU A 22 -15.58 -3.82 -1.46
N ARG A 23 -16.70 -4.31 -0.89
CA ARG A 23 -16.79 -4.61 0.54
C ARG A 23 -15.78 -5.67 0.98
N LYS A 24 -15.61 -6.74 0.20
CA LYS A 24 -14.66 -7.80 0.53
C LYS A 24 -13.22 -7.26 0.52
N THR A 25 -12.83 -6.58 -0.56
CA THR A 25 -11.48 -6.00 -0.68
C THR A 25 -11.23 -4.94 0.39
N ASP A 26 -12.22 -4.11 0.72
CA ASP A 26 -12.13 -3.14 1.81
C ASP A 26 -11.86 -3.81 3.17
N GLY A 27 -12.55 -4.93 3.45
CA GLY A 27 -12.32 -5.72 4.66
C GLY A 27 -10.90 -6.30 4.74
N GLU A 28 -10.40 -6.90 3.66
CA GLU A 28 -9.04 -7.45 3.58
C GLU A 28 -7.97 -6.35 3.68
N ALA A 29 -8.20 -5.20 3.03
CA ALA A 29 -7.34 -4.03 3.12
C ALA A 29 -7.27 -3.51 4.56
N ARG A 30 -8.43 -3.38 5.23
CA ARG A 30 -8.48 -2.95 6.62
C ARG A 30 -7.74 -3.91 7.54
N ALA A 31 -7.97 -5.22 7.39
CA ALA A 31 -7.35 -6.22 8.24
C ALA A 31 -5.81 -6.15 8.15
N SER A 32 -5.27 -6.20 6.93
CA SER A 32 -3.82 -6.11 6.70
C SER A 32 -3.21 -4.78 7.16
N LEU A 33 -3.89 -3.64 6.94
CA LEU A 33 -3.47 -2.34 7.47
C LEU A 33 -3.40 -2.34 9.00
N MET A 34 -4.44 -2.81 9.69
CA MET A 34 -4.45 -2.80 11.16
C MET A 34 -3.39 -3.74 11.74
N THR A 35 -3.13 -4.88 11.10
CA THR A 35 -2.01 -5.76 11.49
C THR A 35 -0.68 -5.02 11.52
N THR A 36 -0.42 -4.06 10.61
CA THR A 36 0.83 -3.27 10.65
C THR A 36 0.90 -2.26 11.78
N ARG A 37 -0.24 -1.90 12.39
CA ARG A 37 -0.29 -1.07 13.61
C ARG A 37 -0.16 -1.91 14.87
N ASP A 38 -0.83 -3.06 14.90
CA ASP A 38 -0.86 -3.96 16.05
C ASP A 38 0.43 -4.76 16.20
N SER A 39 1.06 -5.12 15.09
CA SER A 39 2.29 -5.91 15.00
C SER A 39 3.27 -5.28 14.00
N PRO A 40 3.82 -4.08 14.32
CA PRO A 40 4.79 -3.42 13.46
C PRO A 40 5.99 -4.33 13.19
N ALA A 41 6.54 -4.27 11.97
CA ALA A 41 7.58 -5.18 11.49
C ALA A 41 7.30 -6.67 11.77
N LEU A 42 6.03 -7.11 11.79
CA LEU A 42 5.62 -8.47 12.18
C LEU A 42 6.09 -8.86 13.60
N THR A 43 6.25 -7.90 14.51
CA THR A 43 6.85 -8.04 15.85
C THR A 43 8.36 -8.33 15.87
N ALA A 44 9.04 -8.18 14.73
CA ALA A 44 10.49 -8.15 14.63
C ALA A 44 11.04 -6.72 14.81
N THR A 45 12.36 -6.57 14.75
CA THR A 45 13.02 -5.27 14.76
C THR A 45 12.82 -4.57 13.41
N PRO A 46 12.36 -3.31 13.34
CA PRO A 46 12.21 -2.61 12.07
C PRO A 46 13.58 -2.27 11.46
N ILE A 47 13.74 -2.45 10.15
CA ILE A 47 14.88 -1.93 9.41
C ILE A 47 14.72 -0.41 9.27
N THR A 48 15.72 0.33 9.76
CA THR A 48 15.84 1.80 9.70
C THR A 48 17.15 2.21 9.05
N GLY A 49 17.34 3.51 8.82
CA GLY A 49 18.61 4.06 8.31
C GLY A 49 19.81 3.80 9.23
N ASP A 50 19.56 3.52 10.51
CA ASP A 50 20.59 3.21 11.52
C ASP A 50 20.83 1.71 11.67
N THR A 51 20.07 0.87 10.96
CA THR A 51 20.23 -0.59 11.03
C THR A 51 21.56 -1.00 10.41
N VAL A 52 22.44 -1.58 11.22
CA VAL A 52 23.74 -2.09 10.77
C VAL A 52 23.61 -3.56 10.41
N ILE A 53 23.90 -3.90 9.15
CA ILE A 53 24.08 -5.28 8.71
C ILE A 53 25.53 -5.67 8.97
N PRO A 54 25.81 -6.79 9.68
CA PRO A 54 27.16 -7.24 9.94
C PRO A 54 27.98 -7.44 8.65
N PRO A 55 29.28 -7.07 8.62
CA PRO A 55 30.11 -7.23 7.42
C PRO A 55 30.29 -8.67 6.95
N ASP A 56 30.10 -9.64 7.84
CA ASP A 56 30.16 -11.07 7.57
C ASP A 56 28.80 -11.68 7.19
N ALA A 57 27.74 -10.86 7.13
CA ALA A 57 26.42 -11.31 6.73
C ALA A 57 26.44 -11.77 5.26
N LYS A 58 25.86 -12.94 5.03
CA LYS A 58 25.73 -13.55 3.70
C LYS A 58 24.37 -13.21 3.09
N PRO A 59 24.25 -13.11 1.76
CA PRO A 59 22.96 -12.99 1.10
C PRO A 59 22.06 -14.18 1.41
N LEU A 60 20.78 -13.91 1.66
CA LEU A 60 19.70 -14.91 1.72
C LEU A 60 19.00 -14.92 0.35
N PRO A 61 19.25 -15.91 -0.52
CA PRO A 61 18.61 -15.96 -1.83
C PRO A 61 17.19 -16.52 -1.74
N ALA A 62 16.29 -16.05 -2.61
CA ALA A 62 14.96 -16.65 -2.77
C ALA A 62 15.08 -18.09 -3.32
N PRO A 63 14.43 -19.10 -2.69
CA PRO A 63 14.52 -20.49 -3.14
C PRO A 63 13.85 -20.72 -4.51
N HIS A 64 12.84 -19.92 -4.87
CA HIS A 64 12.17 -19.94 -6.16
C HIS A 64 11.56 -18.56 -6.49
N SER A 65 11.07 -18.40 -7.73
CA SER A 65 10.41 -17.16 -8.16
C SER A 65 8.95 -17.10 -7.72
N GLY A 66 8.43 -15.90 -7.47
CA GLY A 66 7.04 -15.63 -7.10
C GLY A 66 6.90 -14.39 -6.22
N TYR A 67 5.71 -14.16 -5.66
CA TYR A 67 5.49 -13.13 -4.64
C TYR A 67 5.87 -13.66 -3.26
N LEU A 68 6.65 -12.89 -2.50
CA LEU A 68 6.84 -13.15 -1.08
C LEU A 68 5.50 -12.87 -0.36
N GLN A 69 4.85 -13.91 0.14
CA GLN A 69 3.51 -13.82 0.73
C GLN A 69 3.57 -13.71 2.25
N VAL A 70 4.34 -14.59 2.89
CA VAL A 70 4.39 -14.72 4.35
C VAL A 70 5.83 -14.94 4.81
N MET A 71 6.21 -14.24 5.87
CA MET A 71 7.40 -14.50 6.66
C MET A 71 6.95 -15.14 7.99
N ASN A 72 7.29 -16.41 8.19
CA ASN A 72 7.03 -17.13 9.44
C ASN A 72 8.14 -16.82 10.44
N LEU A 73 8.04 -15.66 11.11
CA LEU A 73 9.04 -15.23 12.08
C LEU A 73 9.28 -16.20 13.25
N PRO A 74 8.25 -16.83 13.85
CA PRO A 74 8.48 -17.88 14.85
C PRO A 74 9.43 -18.98 14.36
N HIS A 75 9.17 -19.52 13.17
CA HIS A 75 10.03 -20.56 12.58
C HIS A 75 11.44 -20.05 12.28
N ILE A 76 11.56 -18.83 11.74
CA ILE A 76 12.87 -18.23 11.46
C ILE A 76 13.67 -18.04 12.75
N ASP A 77 13.05 -17.60 13.84
CA ASP A 77 13.71 -17.37 15.12
C ASP A 77 14.20 -18.69 15.77
N ASP A 78 13.42 -19.76 15.64
CA ASP A 78 13.78 -21.12 16.08
C ASP A 78 15.03 -21.66 15.34
N CYS A 79 15.32 -21.16 14.14
CA CYS A 79 16.49 -21.55 13.35
C CYS A 79 17.79 -20.87 13.79
N LEU A 80 17.72 -19.83 14.62
CA LEU A 80 18.87 -19.00 14.99
C LEU A 80 19.58 -19.56 16.24
N PRO A 81 20.84 -20.04 16.13
CA PRO A 81 21.48 -20.86 17.17
C PRO A 81 21.81 -20.11 18.47
N ASP A 82 22.12 -18.81 18.39
CA ASP A 82 22.52 -18.00 19.53
C ASP A 82 22.26 -16.50 19.30
N GLN A 83 22.75 -15.66 20.21
CA GLN A 83 22.57 -14.21 20.18
C GLN A 83 23.47 -13.48 19.16
N ALA A 84 24.47 -14.14 18.60
CA ALA A 84 25.30 -13.58 17.53
C ALA A 84 24.67 -13.81 16.14
N ALA A 85 23.74 -14.76 16.02
CA ALA A 85 23.00 -15.01 14.79
C ALA A 85 21.88 -13.98 14.56
N GLY A 86 21.63 -13.64 13.29
CA GLY A 86 20.58 -12.69 12.92
C GLY A 86 20.17 -12.76 11.45
N VAL A 87 19.00 -12.19 11.16
CA VAL A 87 18.37 -12.15 9.83
C VAL A 87 17.89 -10.74 9.51
N TRP A 88 18.22 -10.22 8.33
CA TRP A 88 17.79 -8.91 7.84
C TRP A 88 16.98 -9.05 6.56
N LEU A 89 15.65 -9.07 6.67
CA LEU A 89 14.71 -9.20 5.56
C LEU A 89 14.38 -7.82 4.97
N SER A 90 15.14 -7.43 3.95
CA SER A 90 14.99 -6.15 3.25
C SER A 90 13.89 -6.15 2.17
N THR A 91 13.29 -7.30 1.90
CA THR A 91 12.21 -7.45 0.93
C THR A 91 10.88 -7.55 1.66
N ALA A 92 9.95 -6.63 1.40
CA ALA A 92 8.63 -6.66 2.04
C ALA A 92 7.72 -7.74 1.42
N PRO A 93 6.78 -8.31 2.19
CA PRO A 93 5.70 -9.11 1.63
C PRO A 93 4.95 -8.33 0.53
N GLY A 94 4.49 -9.04 -0.51
CA GLY A 94 3.93 -8.45 -1.72
C GLY A 94 4.93 -8.21 -2.85
N THR A 95 6.23 -8.33 -2.58
CA THR A 95 7.26 -8.13 -3.61
C THR A 95 7.43 -9.38 -4.46
N PHE A 96 7.45 -9.22 -5.79
CA PHE A 96 7.82 -10.30 -6.70
C PHE A 96 9.34 -10.48 -6.70
N VAL A 97 9.79 -11.71 -6.44
CA VAL A 97 11.20 -12.09 -6.37
C VAL A 97 11.51 -13.17 -7.39
N LEU A 98 12.74 -13.18 -7.90
CA LEU A 98 13.26 -14.22 -8.77
C LEU A 98 14.08 -15.23 -7.97
N ARG A 99 14.07 -16.50 -8.38
CA ARG A 99 14.98 -17.51 -7.81
C ARG A 99 16.43 -17.00 -7.81
N GLY A 100 17.09 -17.09 -6.66
CA GLY A 100 18.46 -16.63 -6.47
C GLY A 100 18.60 -15.12 -6.19
N GLN A 101 17.54 -14.32 -6.35
CA GLN A 101 17.54 -12.92 -5.94
C GLN A 101 17.66 -12.83 -4.42
N THR A 102 18.53 -11.93 -3.94
CA THR A 102 18.69 -11.67 -2.51
C THR A 102 17.41 -11.05 -1.95
N VAL A 103 16.79 -11.74 -0.98
CA VAL A 103 15.61 -11.24 -0.25
C VAL A 103 15.96 -10.60 1.09
N GLY A 104 17.17 -10.87 1.57
CA GLY A 104 17.70 -10.36 2.82
C GLY A 104 19.14 -10.83 3.04
N HIS A 105 19.61 -10.70 4.27
CA HIS A 105 20.93 -11.18 4.69
C HIS A 105 20.83 -11.99 5.99
N VAL A 106 21.80 -12.85 6.23
CA VAL A 106 21.90 -13.71 7.42
C VAL A 106 23.34 -13.70 7.94
N SER A 107 23.52 -13.64 9.26
CA SER A 107 24.85 -13.75 9.89
C SER A 107 24.81 -14.78 11.01
N GLY A 108 25.91 -15.49 11.24
CA GLY A 108 26.00 -16.55 12.26
C GLY A 108 25.29 -17.86 11.91
N LEU A 109 24.97 -18.11 10.62
CA LEU A 109 24.28 -19.32 10.16
C LEU A 109 25.17 -20.17 9.23
N ASP A 110 25.06 -21.49 9.36
CA ASP A 110 25.54 -22.46 8.39
C ASP A 110 24.55 -22.70 7.24
N GLU A 111 24.95 -23.45 6.22
CA GLU A 111 24.12 -23.65 5.02
C GLU A 111 22.78 -24.36 5.34
N ALA A 112 22.78 -25.32 6.26
CA ALA A 112 21.57 -26.05 6.62
C ALA A 112 20.58 -25.14 7.35
N GLN A 113 21.06 -24.24 8.22
CA GLN A 113 20.25 -23.24 8.90
C GLN A 113 19.70 -22.20 7.91
N ILE A 114 20.49 -21.81 6.91
CA ILE A 114 20.05 -20.90 5.84
C ILE A 114 18.88 -21.53 5.07
N GLU A 115 18.98 -22.81 4.70
CA GLU A 115 17.87 -23.55 4.06
C GLU A 115 16.60 -23.58 4.93
N GLN A 116 16.75 -23.74 6.25
CA GLN A 116 15.60 -23.68 7.17
C GLN A 116 15.00 -22.27 7.29
N VAL A 117 15.82 -21.22 7.29
CA VAL A 117 15.34 -19.83 7.24
C VAL A 117 14.59 -19.58 5.93
N GLN A 118 15.09 -20.08 4.80
CA GLN A 118 14.39 -20.01 3.51
C GLN A 118 13.03 -20.72 3.55
N ALA A 119 12.93 -21.86 4.26
CA ALA A 119 11.66 -22.56 4.45
C ALA A 119 10.64 -21.77 5.28
N GLY A 120 11.08 -20.76 6.05
CA GLY A 120 10.22 -19.79 6.73
C GLY A 120 9.64 -18.70 5.82
N LEU A 121 10.06 -18.65 4.54
CA LEU A 121 9.57 -17.69 3.56
C LEU A 121 8.60 -18.36 2.59
N THR A 122 7.31 -18.07 2.73
CA THR A 122 6.31 -18.51 1.77
C THR A 122 6.36 -17.62 0.54
N ILE A 123 6.77 -18.20 -0.59
CA ILE A 123 6.71 -17.54 -1.90
C ILE A 123 5.63 -18.26 -2.71
N GLY A 124 4.79 -17.51 -3.44
CA GLY A 124 3.70 -18.09 -4.21
C GLY A 124 3.46 -17.39 -5.55
N GLU A 125 2.63 -18.01 -6.40
CA GLU A 125 2.36 -17.50 -7.75
C GLU A 125 1.56 -16.19 -7.74
N PHE A 126 0.63 -16.05 -6.79
CA PHE A 126 -0.26 -14.89 -6.69
C PHE A 126 0.09 -14.05 -5.46
N ARG A 127 -0.17 -12.75 -5.55
CA ARG A 127 -0.06 -11.84 -4.40
C ARG A 127 -1.24 -12.06 -3.44
N THR A 128 -0.98 -11.99 -2.13
CA THR A 128 -1.99 -12.22 -1.07
C THR A 128 -2.07 -11.01 -0.14
N PHE A 129 -3.17 -10.87 0.61
CA PHE A 129 -3.38 -9.75 1.54
C PHE A 129 -2.71 -9.96 2.91
N GLU A 130 -2.42 -11.22 3.28
CA GLU A 130 -2.13 -11.65 4.65
C GLU A 130 -1.07 -10.82 5.38
N GLN A 131 0.06 -10.52 4.72
CA GLN A 131 1.12 -9.68 5.28
C GLN A 131 1.44 -8.45 4.41
N ASP A 132 0.56 -8.14 3.45
CA ASP A 132 0.76 -7.05 2.50
C ASP A 132 -0.34 -5.98 2.62
N ALA A 133 -0.04 -4.98 3.44
CA ALA A 133 -0.94 -3.86 3.70
C ALA A 133 -1.20 -2.96 2.47
N THR A 134 -0.41 -3.08 1.41
CA THR A 134 -0.57 -2.25 0.20
C THR A 134 -1.48 -2.88 -0.84
N TYR A 135 -1.63 -4.22 -0.82
CA TYR A 135 -2.34 -4.91 -1.89
C TYR A 135 -3.84 -4.59 -1.94
N GLY A 136 -4.49 -4.48 -0.78
CA GLY A 136 -5.90 -4.07 -0.70
C GLY A 136 -6.14 -2.69 -1.29
N LEU A 137 -5.24 -1.74 -1.02
CA LEU A 137 -5.29 -0.38 -1.56
C LEU A 137 -5.10 -0.38 -3.07
N LEU A 138 -4.14 -1.17 -3.58
CA LEU A 138 -3.90 -1.33 -5.01
C LEU A 138 -5.13 -1.89 -5.73
N VAL A 139 -5.74 -2.97 -5.23
CA VAL A 139 -6.92 -3.58 -5.87
C VAL A 139 -8.09 -2.59 -5.90
N LEU A 140 -8.31 -1.84 -4.83
CA LEU A 140 -9.30 -0.75 -4.83
C LEU A 140 -8.97 0.31 -5.90
N SER A 141 -7.72 0.75 -5.98
CA SER A 141 -7.26 1.74 -6.97
C SER A 141 -7.45 1.25 -8.41
N GLU A 142 -7.21 -0.04 -8.66
CA GLU A 142 -7.47 -0.67 -9.95
C GLU A 142 -8.96 -0.70 -10.31
N ILE A 143 -9.85 -0.93 -9.33
CA ILE A 143 -11.30 -0.86 -9.54
C ILE A 143 -11.72 0.56 -9.94
N ALA A 144 -11.22 1.59 -9.23
CA ALA A 144 -11.46 2.99 -9.60
C ALA A 144 -10.95 3.30 -11.01
N SER A 145 -9.73 2.88 -11.33
CA SER A 145 -9.10 3.10 -12.63
C SER A 145 -9.89 2.43 -13.76
N ARG A 146 -10.40 1.21 -13.54
CA ARG A 146 -11.29 0.53 -14.51
C ARG A 146 -12.61 1.29 -14.70
N ALA A 147 -13.21 1.78 -13.62
CA ALA A 147 -14.44 2.57 -13.69
C ALA A 147 -14.27 3.84 -14.55
N LEU A 148 -13.09 4.48 -14.46
CA LEU A 148 -12.74 5.68 -15.24
C LEU A 148 -12.35 5.40 -16.69
N SER A 149 -12.20 4.13 -17.08
CA SER A 149 -11.83 3.80 -18.46
C SER A 149 -12.87 4.30 -19.47
N PRO A 150 -12.47 4.67 -20.71
CA PRO A 150 -13.40 5.19 -21.72
C PRO A 150 -14.59 4.28 -22.05
N GLY A 151 -14.46 2.98 -21.80
CA GLY A 151 -15.52 2.00 -22.04
C GLY A 151 -16.60 1.96 -20.95
N ILE A 152 -16.28 2.39 -19.72
CA ILE A 152 -17.21 2.39 -18.57
C ILE A 152 -17.64 3.82 -18.25
N ASN A 153 -16.68 4.74 -18.07
CA ASN A 153 -16.91 6.15 -17.77
C ASN A 153 -17.83 6.38 -16.56
N ASP A 154 -17.53 5.71 -15.44
CA ASP A 154 -18.24 5.81 -14.17
C ASP A 154 -17.38 6.48 -13.09
N PRO A 155 -17.35 7.83 -13.04
CA PRO A 155 -16.64 8.56 -12.00
C PRO A 155 -17.25 8.37 -10.60
N GLY A 156 -18.52 7.94 -10.50
CA GLY A 156 -19.19 7.71 -9.22
C GLY A 156 -18.54 6.57 -8.44
N THR A 157 -18.25 5.45 -9.11
CA THR A 157 -17.50 4.32 -8.51
C THR A 157 -16.09 4.74 -8.09
N ALA A 158 -15.38 5.54 -8.88
CA ALA A 158 -14.06 6.03 -8.50
C ALA A 158 -14.10 6.92 -7.26
N ILE A 159 -15.10 7.79 -7.14
CA ILE A 159 -15.32 8.64 -5.96
C ILE A 159 -15.62 7.80 -4.71
N ASP A 160 -16.42 6.74 -4.83
CA ASP A 160 -16.70 5.80 -3.72
C ASP A 160 -15.42 5.09 -3.25
N VAL A 161 -14.61 4.59 -4.19
CA VAL A 161 -13.31 3.98 -3.88
C VAL A 161 -12.39 4.96 -3.15
N VAL A 162 -12.28 6.21 -3.62
CA VAL A 162 -11.43 7.22 -2.96
C VAL A 162 -11.92 7.48 -1.53
N ALA A 163 -13.23 7.47 -1.28
CA ALA A 163 -13.78 7.60 0.06
C ALA A 163 -13.46 6.42 0.98
N ARG A 164 -13.48 5.19 0.44
CA ARG A 164 -13.06 3.99 1.18
C ARG A 164 -11.59 4.05 1.54
N GLN A 165 -10.72 4.39 0.59
CA GLN A 165 -9.29 4.53 0.81
C GLN A 165 -8.97 5.64 1.82
N GLU A 166 -9.66 6.79 1.75
CA GLU A 166 -9.55 7.85 2.76
C GLU A 166 -9.85 7.31 4.16
N ARG A 167 -10.98 6.60 4.33
CA ARG A 167 -11.36 6.02 5.63
C ARG A 167 -10.33 5.01 6.12
N LEU A 168 -9.87 4.10 5.26
CA LEU A 168 -8.87 3.08 5.60
C LEU A 168 -7.55 3.71 6.06
N LEU A 169 -7.05 4.72 5.33
CA LEU A 169 -5.81 5.39 5.67
C LEU A 169 -5.94 6.36 6.84
N TRP A 170 -7.11 6.97 7.04
CA TRP A 170 -7.40 7.78 8.22
C TRP A 170 -7.43 6.92 9.48
N GLU A 171 -8.13 5.78 9.43
CA GLU A 171 -8.15 4.80 10.52
C GLU A 171 -6.74 4.27 10.81
N TRP A 172 -5.98 3.90 9.77
CA TRP A 172 -4.59 3.50 9.93
C TRP A 172 -3.77 4.61 10.55
N GLY A 173 -3.85 5.85 10.06
CA GLY A 173 -3.09 7.01 10.55
C GLY A 173 -3.34 7.30 12.03
N THR A 174 -4.62 7.34 12.42
CA THR A 174 -5.07 7.72 13.76
C THR A 174 -5.02 6.60 14.79
N THR A 175 -4.89 5.35 14.35
CA THR A 175 -4.67 4.21 15.24
C THR A 175 -3.24 4.27 15.82
N PRO A 176 -3.08 4.25 17.16
CA PRO A 176 -1.77 4.19 17.79
C PRO A 176 -0.98 2.98 17.32
N ARG A 177 0.31 3.19 17.07
CA ARG A 177 1.24 2.10 16.77
C ARG A 177 1.58 1.34 18.06
N ASN A 178 1.61 0.01 18.00
CA ASN A 178 2.07 -0.81 19.10
C ASN A 178 3.61 -0.86 19.13
N ASP A 179 4.22 0.04 19.90
CA ASP A 179 5.69 0.13 20.05
C ASP A 179 6.23 -0.75 21.19
N ALA A 180 5.57 -1.88 21.47
CA ALA A 180 6.12 -2.89 22.37
C ALA A 180 7.47 -3.42 21.86
N SER A 181 8.33 -3.88 22.79
CA SER A 181 9.61 -4.50 22.42
C SER A 181 9.39 -5.67 21.44
N PRO A 182 10.24 -5.80 20.39
CA PRO A 182 10.14 -6.88 19.44
C PRO A 182 10.16 -8.26 20.12
N ALA A 183 9.26 -9.15 19.71
CA ALA A 183 9.29 -10.55 20.10
C ALA A 183 10.49 -11.27 19.46
N TYR A 184 10.88 -10.85 18.25
CA TYR A 184 11.96 -11.43 17.46
C TYR A 184 13.09 -10.42 17.25
N SER A 185 13.83 -10.10 18.32
CA SER A 185 14.84 -9.03 18.32
C SER A 185 16.03 -9.25 17.38
N ARG A 186 16.30 -10.50 17.00
CA ARG A 186 17.38 -10.90 16.07
C ARG A 186 16.95 -10.92 14.60
N ILE A 187 15.67 -10.70 14.33
CA ILE A 187 15.12 -10.61 12.98
C ILE A 187 14.80 -9.14 12.71
N PHE A 188 15.26 -8.64 11.57
CA PHE A 188 15.02 -7.29 11.11
C PHE A 188 14.14 -7.32 9.86
N VAL A 189 13.06 -6.55 9.83
CA VAL A 189 12.08 -6.57 8.74
C VAL A 189 11.82 -5.15 8.23
N THR A 190 11.71 -4.99 6.91
CA THR A 190 11.29 -3.72 6.31
C THR A 190 9.80 -3.49 6.55
N GLU A 191 9.45 -2.31 7.07
CA GLU A 191 8.06 -1.93 7.29
C GLU A 191 7.43 -1.27 6.07
N VAL A 192 6.10 -1.36 5.98
CA VAL A 192 5.34 -0.57 5.02
C VAL A 192 5.45 0.92 5.38
N SER A 193 5.70 1.74 4.37
CA SER A 193 5.88 3.18 4.53
C SER A 193 4.55 3.93 4.27
N PRO A 194 4.25 5.03 4.99
CA PRO A 194 3.12 5.89 4.66
C PRO A 194 3.13 6.36 3.20
N GLU A 195 4.31 6.60 2.65
CA GLU A 195 4.51 7.01 1.26
C GLU A 195 4.00 5.95 0.29
N SER A 196 4.34 4.68 0.53
CA SER A 196 3.82 3.55 -0.24
C SER A 196 2.30 3.39 -0.08
N LEU A 197 1.76 3.52 1.13
CA LEU A 197 0.32 3.40 1.37
C LEU A 197 -0.48 4.43 0.56
N VAL A 198 -0.07 5.70 0.60
CA VAL A 198 -0.72 6.79 -0.15
C VAL A 198 -0.55 6.59 -1.66
N GLU A 199 0.63 6.15 -2.10
CA GLU A 199 0.89 5.84 -3.51
C GLU A 199 -0.01 4.72 -4.05
N TYR A 200 -0.05 3.57 -3.39
CA TYR A 200 -0.89 2.45 -3.81
C TYR A 200 -2.39 2.76 -3.76
N ALA A 201 -2.81 3.66 -2.86
CA ALA A 201 -4.18 4.13 -2.83
C ALA A 201 -4.50 5.04 -4.03
N PHE A 202 -3.77 6.14 -4.18
CA PHE A 202 -4.24 7.27 -5.01
C PHE A 202 -3.54 7.42 -6.36
N ALA A 203 -2.40 6.77 -6.61
CA ALA A 203 -1.62 7.01 -7.83
C ALA A 203 -2.40 6.72 -9.12
N GLY A 204 -3.06 5.56 -9.19
CA GLY A 204 -3.83 5.12 -10.35
C GLY A 204 -5.01 6.06 -10.63
N VAL A 205 -5.85 6.27 -9.62
CA VAL A 205 -7.04 7.13 -9.74
C VAL A 205 -6.70 8.60 -10.00
N ALA A 206 -5.60 9.13 -9.45
CA ALA A 206 -5.16 10.49 -9.74
C ALA A 206 -4.74 10.66 -11.20
N ARG A 207 -4.02 9.69 -11.77
CA ARG A 207 -3.63 9.69 -13.19
C ARG A 207 -4.84 9.50 -14.10
N ASP A 208 -5.61 8.44 -13.87
CA ASP A 208 -6.68 8.01 -14.78
C ASP A 208 -7.92 8.92 -14.68
N GLY A 209 -8.11 9.56 -13.52
CA GLY A 209 -9.14 10.58 -13.31
C GLY A 209 -8.72 11.98 -13.71
N GLY A 210 -7.57 12.18 -14.36
CA GLY A 210 -7.01 13.53 -14.65
C GLY A 210 -8.00 14.47 -15.34
N GLY A 211 -8.77 13.95 -16.30
CA GLY A 211 -9.79 14.72 -17.03
C GLY A 211 -11.14 14.85 -16.33
N HIS A 212 -11.29 14.32 -15.11
CA HIS A 212 -12.53 14.33 -14.34
C HIS A 212 -12.38 15.24 -13.12
N LEU A 213 -12.87 16.49 -13.22
CA LEU A 213 -12.72 17.48 -12.16
C LEU A 213 -13.26 16.98 -10.81
N GLU A 214 -14.42 16.31 -10.81
CA GLU A 214 -15.05 15.77 -9.60
C GLU A 214 -14.19 14.69 -8.92
N VAL A 215 -13.48 13.86 -9.69
CA VAL A 215 -12.58 12.82 -9.18
C VAL A 215 -11.32 13.47 -8.60
N GLN A 216 -10.69 14.38 -9.34
CA GLN A 216 -9.50 15.10 -8.90
C GLN A 216 -9.74 15.84 -7.57
N ARG A 217 -10.86 16.56 -7.46
CA ARG A 217 -11.24 17.26 -6.23
C ARG A 217 -11.52 16.29 -5.09
N ARG A 218 -12.11 15.13 -5.36
CA ARG A 218 -12.33 14.10 -4.35
C ARG A 218 -11.02 13.53 -3.81
N VAL A 219 -10.03 13.30 -4.67
CA VAL A 219 -8.68 12.84 -4.27
C VAL A 219 -7.98 13.93 -3.44
N LEU A 220 -8.00 15.19 -3.88
CA LEU A 220 -7.43 16.30 -3.09
C LEU A 220 -8.06 16.42 -1.70
N HIS A 221 -9.38 16.29 -1.60
CA HIS A 221 -10.07 16.29 -0.31
C HIS A 221 -9.62 15.14 0.60
N ALA A 222 -9.48 13.92 0.05
CA ALA A 222 -8.97 12.78 0.81
C ALA A 222 -7.56 13.05 1.34
N LEU A 223 -6.67 13.58 0.50
CA LEU A 223 -5.29 13.88 0.89
C LEU A 223 -5.22 15.02 1.93
N ASP A 224 -6.12 16.00 1.87
CA ASP A 224 -6.24 17.06 2.88
C ASP A 224 -6.72 16.53 4.24
N ALA A 225 -7.58 15.51 4.24
CA ALA A 225 -7.90 14.80 5.46
C ALA A 225 -6.67 14.06 5.98
N LEU A 226 -5.98 13.31 5.13
CA LEU A 226 -4.85 12.46 5.53
C LEU A 226 -3.63 13.22 6.06
N GLN A 227 -3.41 14.48 5.67
CA GLN A 227 -2.36 15.30 6.29
C GLN A 227 -2.57 15.58 7.79
N ARG A 228 -3.79 15.35 8.28
CA ARG A 228 -4.18 15.50 9.69
C ARG A 228 -4.28 14.17 10.44
N ALA A 229 -3.92 13.05 9.80
CA ALA A 229 -4.09 11.70 10.35
C ALA A 229 -3.00 11.26 11.35
N GLY A 230 -2.18 12.17 11.89
CA GLY A 230 -1.39 11.91 13.10
C GLY A 230 0.07 11.42 12.95
N ASN A 231 0.67 11.47 11.76
CA ASN A 231 2.12 11.26 11.58
C ASN A 231 2.67 12.19 10.47
N ASP A 232 3.78 12.86 10.72
CA ASP A 232 4.45 13.77 9.77
C ASP A 232 4.75 13.10 8.43
N ARG A 233 5.15 11.83 8.42
CA ARG A 233 5.39 11.07 7.19
C ARG A 233 4.12 10.84 6.37
N MET A 234 2.98 10.62 7.02
CA MET A 234 1.69 10.54 6.33
C MET A 234 1.32 11.92 5.75
N ALA A 235 1.60 12.99 6.49
CA ALA A 235 1.35 14.35 6.02
C ALA A 235 2.22 14.73 4.81
N ASP A 236 3.50 14.36 4.81
CA ASP A 236 4.40 14.55 3.67
C ASP A 236 3.95 13.71 2.47
N ALA A 237 3.61 12.44 2.67
CA ALA A 237 3.09 11.57 1.62
C ALA A 237 1.82 12.15 0.98
N ALA A 238 0.88 12.65 1.81
CA ALA A 238 -0.36 13.25 1.34
C ALA A 238 -0.11 14.54 0.55
N ARG A 239 0.76 15.44 1.03
CA ARG A 239 1.14 16.66 0.30
C ARG A 239 1.80 16.38 -1.04
N ASN A 240 2.71 15.41 -1.08
CA ASN A 240 3.40 15.00 -2.32
C ASN A 240 2.41 14.48 -3.37
N TRP A 241 1.49 13.61 -2.97
CA TRP A 241 0.45 13.11 -3.87
C TRP A 241 -0.61 14.15 -4.21
N ALA A 242 -0.88 15.13 -3.35
CA ALA A 242 -1.77 16.23 -3.66
C ALA A 242 -1.20 17.08 -4.79
N LYS A 243 0.12 17.37 -4.76
CA LYS A 243 0.80 18.09 -5.84
C LYS A 243 0.73 17.32 -7.17
N ARG A 244 0.97 16.01 -7.16
CA ARG A 244 0.87 15.16 -8.36
C ARG A 244 -0.55 15.10 -8.92
N THR A 245 -1.55 14.99 -8.04
CA THR A 245 -2.98 15.03 -8.40
C THR A 245 -3.32 16.36 -9.07
N PHE A 246 -2.90 17.48 -8.48
CA PHE A 246 -3.03 18.80 -9.10
C PHE A 246 -2.40 18.86 -10.49
N ASP A 247 -1.18 18.35 -10.66
CA ASP A 247 -0.49 18.35 -11.94
C ASP A 247 -1.21 17.51 -13.02
N TYR A 248 -1.76 16.34 -12.64
CA TYR A 248 -2.59 15.54 -13.55
C TYR A 248 -3.85 16.31 -13.99
N GLY A 249 -4.56 16.92 -13.04
CA GLY A 249 -5.73 17.75 -13.33
C GLY A 249 -5.41 18.90 -14.28
N GLN A 250 -4.36 19.69 -13.98
CA GLN A 250 -3.97 20.82 -14.82
C GLN A 250 -3.56 20.42 -16.25
N SER A 251 -3.00 19.22 -16.40
CA SER A 251 -2.59 18.70 -17.71
C SER A 251 -3.75 18.13 -18.53
N ALA A 252 -4.82 17.64 -17.91
CA ALA A 252 -5.85 16.83 -18.58
C ALA A 252 -7.23 17.49 -18.64
N LEU A 253 -7.55 18.44 -17.75
CA LEU A 253 -8.83 19.18 -17.78
C LEU A 253 -8.89 20.08 -19.02
N ALA A 254 -10.01 20.00 -19.74
CA ALA A 254 -10.16 20.62 -21.05
C ALA A 254 -10.55 22.10 -20.99
N LEU A 255 -11.33 22.49 -19.97
CA LEU A 255 -11.89 23.84 -19.86
C LEU A 255 -11.13 24.68 -18.83
N ASP A 256 -10.93 25.96 -19.13
CA ASP A 256 -10.19 26.89 -18.26
C ASP A 256 -10.81 26.99 -16.86
N TRP A 257 -12.14 27.07 -16.78
CA TRP A 257 -12.84 27.17 -15.50
C TRP A 257 -12.67 25.91 -14.63
N GLU A 258 -12.45 24.73 -15.23
CA GLU A 258 -12.17 23.51 -14.49
C GLU A 258 -10.78 23.55 -13.86
N ARG A 259 -9.79 24.04 -14.63
CA ARG A 259 -8.41 24.24 -14.16
C ARG A 259 -8.34 25.31 -13.05
N GLU A 260 -9.06 26.42 -13.21
CA GLU A 260 -9.21 27.44 -12.18
C GLU A 260 -9.82 26.85 -10.89
N ARG A 261 -10.91 26.07 -11.02
CA ARG A 261 -11.55 25.43 -9.87
C ARG A 261 -10.63 24.40 -9.19
N MET A 262 -9.83 23.68 -9.96
CA MET A 262 -8.84 22.74 -9.46
C MET A 262 -7.73 23.47 -8.68
N GLN A 263 -7.25 24.59 -9.21
CA GLN A 263 -6.28 25.46 -8.53
C GLN A 263 -6.81 26.01 -7.21
N GLU A 264 -8.03 26.57 -7.19
CA GLU A 264 -8.69 27.01 -5.95
C GLU A 264 -8.76 25.88 -4.92
N THR A 265 -9.14 24.67 -5.36
CA THR A 265 -9.25 23.50 -4.47
C THR A 265 -7.89 23.14 -3.86
N TYR A 266 -6.83 23.14 -4.66
CA TYR A 266 -5.49 22.81 -4.20
C TYR A 266 -4.91 23.88 -3.26
N GLU A 267 -4.99 25.16 -3.63
CA GLU A 267 -4.43 26.27 -2.85
C GLU A 267 -5.11 26.41 -1.48
N ASN A 268 -6.44 26.22 -1.41
CA ASN A 268 -7.17 26.28 -0.14
C ASN A 268 -6.72 25.21 0.87
N ALA A 269 -6.34 24.02 0.40
CA ALA A 269 -5.96 22.91 1.25
C ALA A 269 -4.45 22.80 1.50
N PHE A 270 -3.62 23.18 0.51
CA PHE A 270 -2.17 22.90 0.51
C PHE A 270 -1.30 24.14 0.27
N GLY A 271 -1.88 25.28 -0.14
CA GLY A 271 -1.14 26.50 -0.51
C GLY A 271 -0.40 27.17 0.64
N SER A 272 -0.82 26.93 1.89
CA SER A 272 -0.23 27.56 3.08
C SER A 272 1.02 26.85 3.64
N SER A 273 1.57 25.87 2.92
CA SER A 273 2.81 25.15 3.31
C SER A 273 4.06 25.58 2.54
N ALA A 274 3.95 26.61 1.70
CA ALA A 274 5.07 27.25 1.00
C ALA A 274 5.30 28.67 1.54
N SER A 275 5.71 28.79 2.80
CA SER A 275 6.43 29.99 3.27
C SER A 275 7.60 29.51 4.14
N PRO A 276 8.84 29.90 3.79
CA PRO A 276 10.05 29.45 4.47
C PRO A 276 10.12 29.92 5.93
#